data_AF-A0A484RZJ2-F1
#
_entry.id   AF-A0A484RZJ2-F1
#
_cell.length_a   1.000
_cell.length_b   1.000
_cell.length_c   1.000
_cell.angle_alpha   90.00
_cell.angle_beta   90.00
_cell.angle_gamma   90.00
#
_symmetry.space_group_name_H-M   'P 1'
#
loop_
_entity.id
_entity.type
_entity.pdbx_description
1 polymer ?
#
loop_
_entity_poly.entity_id
_entity_poly.type
_entity_poly.pdbx_seq_one_letter_code
_entity_poly.pdbx_strand_id
1 'polypeptide(L)'
;MPRSRFPLMLALLASLGTGAALAQPVNPDAPPPAAGSRGDEKQPEGGSETVARLLEALKPGVDTEIPPTPSEITDRIERLLNEGRNEEALRAIAERQAEEQNRHVPGTDVQLQFQHARALAAVGRADEARAIYLEMTTRYPELPEPWNNLAALHVQSGDLDQAQKALEMALLANPGYATARANLGEIQLLLAQRAFQTAASQGVPGAAAKAKALQPVIQGPDQK
;
A
#
# COMPACT_ATOMS: atom_id res chain seq x y z
N MET A 1 8.69 -22.62 -25.08
CA MET A 1 7.47 -22.57 -24.25
C MET A 1 7.26 -21.12 -23.79
N PRO A 2 6.24 -20.40 -24.25
CA PRO A 2 5.93 -19.07 -23.74
C PRO A 2 5.20 -19.16 -22.39
N ARG A 3 5.63 -18.38 -21.40
CA ARG A 3 4.87 -18.15 -20.17
C ARG A 3 3.97 -16.93 -20.39
N SER A 4 2.66 -17.14 -20.54
CA SER A 4 1.70 -16.02 -20.55
C SER A 4 1.65 -15.38 -19.17
N ARG A 5 1.73 -14.04 -19.11
CA ARG A 5 1.47 -13.24 -17.91
C ARG A 5 0.23 -12.41 -18.19
N PHE A 6 -0.87 -12.70 -17.49
CA PHE A 6 -2.07 -11.86 -17.51
C PHE A 6 -1.90 -10.70 -16.52
N PRO A 7 -2.02 -9.43 -16.94
CA PRO A 7 -2.17 -8.31 -16.03
C PRO A 7 -3.65 -8.14 -15.67
N LEU A 8 -3.99 -8.29 -14.38
CA LEU A 8 -5.30 -7.86 -13.87
C LEU A 8 -5.14 -6.42 -13.36
N MET A 9 -5.70 -5.45 -14.10
CA MET A 9 -5.42 -4.02 -13.88
C MET A 9 -6.56 -3.34 -13.13
N LEU A 10 -6.33 -3.01 -11.85
CA LEU A 10 -7.25 -2.22 -11.03
C LEU A 10 -6.79 -0.75 -11.06
N ALA A 11 -7.64 0.16 -11.52
CA ALA A 11 -7.35 1.58 -11.60
C ALA A 11 -8.08 2.37 -10.51
N LEU A 12 -7.39 3.33 -9.89
CA LEU A 12 -8.03 4.33 -9.04
C LEU A 12 -7.54 5.75 -9.42
N LEU A 13 -8.38 6.75 -9.16
CA LEU A 13 -8.17 8.14 -9.53
C LEU A 13 -7.61 8.93 -8.36
N ALA A 14 -6.70 9.87 -8.64
CA ALA A 14 -6.23 10.88 -7.71
C ALA A 14 -6.34 12.28 -8.34
N SER A 15 -6.87 13.25 -7.59
CA SER A 15 -6.99 14.65 -7.99
C SER A 15 -5.93 15.52 -7.30
N LEU A 16 -5.43 16.52 -8.02
CA LEU A 16 -4.35 17.39 -7.57
C LEU A 16 -4.88 18.63 -6.81
N GLY A 17 -4.19 18.99 -5.73
CA GLY A 17 -4.33 20.27 -5.04
C GLY A 17 -2.98 20.93 -4.87
N THR A 18 -2.79 22.13 -5.43
CA THR A 18 -1.50 22.82 -5.48
C THR A 18 -1.45 23.98 -4.48
N GLY A 19 -0.34 24.11 -3.74
CA GLY A 19 -0.10 25.24 -2.85
C GLY A 19 1.38 25.55 -2.72
N ALA A 20 1.79 26.76 -3.08
CA ALA A 20 3.16 27.26 -2.92
C ALA A 20 3.12 28.66 -2.31
N ALA A 21 4.07 28.96 -1.42
CA ALA A 21 4.22 30.26 -0.78
C ALA A 21 5.68 30.73 -0.93
N LEU A 22 5.86 32.04 -1.17
CA LEU A 22 7.17 32.67 -1.35
C LEU A 22 7.43 33.67 -0.22
N ALA A 23 8.64 33.67 0.32
CA ALA A 23 9.08 34.62 1.34
C ALA A 23 9.50 35.97 0.75
N GLN A 24 9.48 37.03 1.58
CA GLN A 24 10.00 38.36 1.24
C GLN A 24 11.36 38.61 1.92
N PRO A 25 12.30 39.33 1.28
CA PRO A 25 13.55 39.77 1.89
C PRO A 25 13.41 41.12 2.63
N VAL A 26 14.28 41.36 3.62
CA VAL A 26 14.43 42.64 4.33
C VAL A 26 15.89 43.07 4.27
N ASN A 27 16.17 44.33 3.87
CA ASN A 27 17.49 44.99 3.92
C ASN A 27 17.37 46.44 3.37
N PRO A 28 18.37 47.34 3.54
CA PRO A 28 18.81 47.87 4.84
C PRO A 28 19.04 49.40 4.83
N ASP A 29 18.98 50.10 5.97
CA ASP A 29 19.40 51.51 6.02
C ASP A 29 20.01 51.96 7.37
N ALA A 30 21.19 52.60 7.29
CA ALA A 30 21.97 53.26 8.35
C ALA A 30 23.10 54.04 7.65
N PRO A 31 23.57 55.23 8.14
CA PRO A 31 24.74 55.25 9.04
C PRO A 31 24.75 56.48 10.02
N PRO A 32 25.91 57.06 10.46
CA PRO A 32 26.49 56.94 11.81
C PRO A 32 26.35 58.29 12.58
N PRO A 33 27.34 59.04 13.17
CA PRO A 33 28.80 58.90 13.42
C PRO A 33 29.07 58.34 14.87
N ALA A 34 30.20 58.47 15.60
CA ALA A 34 31.50 59.16 15.42
C ALA A 34 32.66 58.39 16.16
N ALA A 35 33.90 58.84 15.99
CA ALA A 35 35.11 58.13 16.46
C ALA A 35 35.71 58.64 17.79
N GLY A 36 36.41 57.73 18.49
CA GLY A 36 37.35 57.97 19.61
C GLY A 36 38.56 57.04 19.47
N SER A 37 39.71 57.33 20.09
CA SER A 37 41.01 56.77 19.67
C SER A 37 41.86 56.07 20.75
N ARG A 38 42.64 55.07 20.27
CA ARG A 38 43.86 54.45 20.84
C ARG A 38 43.79 53.81 22.25
N GLY A 39 44.22 52.54 22.32
CA GLY A 39 44.63 51.81 23.52
C GLY A 39 45.34 50.50 23.12
N ASP A 40 46.37 50.09 23.85
CA ASP A 40 47.33 49.06 23.43
C ASP A 40 46.92 47.60 23.74
N GLU A 41 47.49 46.68 22.96
CA GLU A 41 47.90 45.30 23.28
C GLU A 41 46.94 44.21 23.85
N LYS A 42 47.07 43.03 23.21
CA LYS A 42 47.09 41.64 23.74
C LYS A 42 45.86 40.71 23.60
N GLN A 43 46.25 39.45 23.34
CA GLN A 43 45.54 38.18 23.36
C GLN A 43 44.46 37.91 22.28
N PRO A 44 44.35 36.65 21.80
CA PRO A 44 43.38 36.29 20.76
C PRO A 44 41.97 36.09 21.33
N GLU A 45 40.98 36.57 20.57
CA GLU A 45 39.53 36.51 20.82
C GLU A 45 38.93 35.09 20.71
N GLY A 46 39.57 34.09 21.33
CA GLY A 46 39.11 32.69 21.32
C GLY A 46 37.73 32.48 21.96
N GLY A 47 37.22 33.45 22.74
CA GLY A 47 35.88 33.41 23.33
C GLY A 47 34.77 33.50 22.30
N SER A 48 34.88 34.40 21.32
CA SER A 48 33.84 34.59 20.29
C SER A 48 33.67 33.37 19.39
N GLU A 49 34.78 32.77 18.90
CA GLU A 49 34.72 31.53 18.11
C GLU A 49 34.25 30.32 18.91
N THR A 50 34.66 30.17 20.18
CA THR A 50 34.22 29.03 21.00
C THR A 50 32.75 29.15 21.39
N VAL A 51 32.26 30.35 21.69
CA VAL A 51 30.83 30.62 21.88
C VAL A 51 30.05 30.39 20.58
N ALA A 52 30.56 30.83 19.42
CA ALA A 52 29.91 30.57 18.13
C ALA A 52 29.82 29.07 17.82
N ARG A 53 30.90 28.29 18.02
CA ARG A 53 30.89 26.83 17.82
C ARG A 53 30.02 26.11 18.85
N LEU A 54 29.97 26.59 20.10
CA LEU A 54 29.10 26.05 21.13
C LEU A 54 27.62 26.34 20.80
N LEU A 55 27.28 27.53 20.33
CA LEU A 55 25.94 27.88 19.86
C LEU A 55 25.56 27.07 18.60
N GLU A 56 26.49 26.83 17.69
CA GLU A 56 26.26 25.97 16.51
C GLU A 56 26.00 24.51 16.93
N ALA A 57 26.75 23.98 17.91
CA ALA A 57 26.55 22.65 18.49
C ALA A 57 25.32 22.55 19.42
N LEU A 58 24.77 23.69 19.86
CA LEU A 58 23.54 23.80 20.65
C LEU A 58 22.33 24.26 19.83
N LYS A 59 22.48 24.49 18.52
CA LYS A 59 21.31 24.51 17.62
C LYS A 59 20.64 23.14 17.75
N PRO A 60 19.32 23.07 17.98
CA PRO A 60 18.63 21.80 18.00
C PRO A 60 18.59 21.23 16.58
N GLY A 61 19.62 20.45 16.22
CA GLY A 61 19.63 19.55 15.06
C GLY A 61 18.73 18.33 15.24
N VAL A 62 17.64 18.51 16.01
CA VAL A 62 16.49 17.62 16.02
C VAL A 62 15.70 17.98 14.77
N ASP A 63 15.26 16.99 14.01
CA ASP A 63 14.40 17.24 12.86
C ASP A 63 13.10 17.90 13.35
N THR A 64 12.88 19.16 12.99
CA THR A 64 11.74 19.95 13.50
C THR A 64 10.46 19.73 12.69
N GLU A 65 10.50 18.88 11.67
CA GLU A 65 9.29 18.37 11.05
C GLU A 65 8.48 17.60 12.10
N ILE A 66 7.20 17.97 12.25
CA ILE A 66 6.28 17.22 13.12
C ILE A 66 6.12 15.84 12.47
N PRO A 67 6.49 14.73 13.16
CA PRO A 67 6.39 13.41 12.56
C PRO A 67 4.92 13.13 12.23
N PRO A 68 4.61 12.62 11.01
CA PRO A 68 3.24 12.49 10.54
C PRO A 68 2.42 11.61 11.48
N THR A 69 1.18 12.01 11.73
CA THR A 69 0.29 11.26 12.61
C THR A 69 -0.02 9.87 12.03
N PRO A 70 -0.44 8.90 12.87
CA PRO A 70 -0.81 7.57 12.37
C PRO A 70 -1.86 7.60 11.25
N SER A 71 -2.78 8.58 11.24
CA SER A 71 -3.72 8.77 10.12
C SER A 71 -2.98 9.18 8.85
N GLU A 72 -2.18 10.25 8.89
CA GLU A 72 -1.48 10.78 7.71
C GLU A 72 -0.53 9.76 7.08
N ILE A 73 0.06 8.86 7.89
CA ILE A 73 0.84 7.72 7.39
C ILE A 73 -0.06 6.70 6.68
N THR A 74 -1.17 6.30 7.28
CA THR A 74 -2.14 5.37 6.66
C THR A 74 -2.80 5.96 5.40
N ASP A 75 -3.07 7.27 5.38
CA ASP A 75 -3.59 8.03 4.22
C ASP A 75 -2.53 8.17 3.11
N ARG A 76 -1.23 8.28 3.47
CA ARG A 76 -0.09 8.20 2.53
C ARG A 76 0.02 6.80 1.94
N ILE A 77 -0.08 5.75 2.75
CA ILE A 77 -0.01 4.35 2.30
C ILE A 77 -1.16 4.02 1.35
N GLU A 78 -2.39 4.45 1.68
CA GLU A 78 -3.56 4.28 0.82
C GLU A 78 -3.36 4.95 -0.55
N ARG A 79 -2.89 6.21 -0.59
CA ARG A 79 -2.58 6.88 -1.86
C ARG A 79 -1.49 6.16 -2.65
N LEU A 80 -0.41 5.72 -2.01
CA LEU A 80 0.66 4.96 -2.68
C LEU A 80 0.15 3.63 -3.28
N LEU A 81 -0.71 2.90 -2.57
CA LEU A 81 -1.36 1.69 -3.08
C LEU A 81 -2.27 1.98 -4.28
N ASN A 82 -3.05 3.07 -4.20
CA ASN A 82 -4.01 3.46 -5.21
C ASN A 82 -3.33 4.07 -6.47
N GLU A 83 -2.14 4.66 -6.31
CA GLU A 83 -1.21 5.05 -7.38
C GLU A 83 -0.39 3.86 -7.94
N GLY A 84 -0.52 2.65 -7.38
CA GLY A 84 0.25 1.46 -7.79
C GLY A 84 1.72 1.46 -7.36
N ARG A 85 2.13 2.38 -6.49
CA ARG A 85 3.49 2.56 -5.97
C ARG A 85 3.77 1.62 -4.80
N ASN A 86 3.51 0.34 -5.01
CA ASN A 86 3.46 -0.69 -3.96
C ASN A 86 4.79 -0.86 -3.20
N GLU A 87 5.94 -0.71 -3.89
CA GLU A 87 7.28 -0.74 -3.27
C GLU A 87 7.57 0.46 -2.34
N GLU A 88 6.89 1.59 -2.53
CA GLU A 88 6.97 2.75 -1.64
C GLU A 88 5.98 2.61 -0.47
N ALA A 89 4.79 2.03 -0.74
CA ALA A 89 3.84 1.66 0.31
C ALA A 89 4.48 0.65 1.30
N LEU A 90 5.19 -0.37 0.81
CA LEU A 90 5.90 -1.33 1.67
C LEU A 90 6.94 -0.67 2.60
N ARG A 91 7.64 0.38 2.14
CA ARG A 91 8.60 1.13 2.97
C ARG A 91 7.88 1.93 4.05
N ALA A 92 6.85 2.69 3.67
CA ALA A 92 6.02 3.44 4.61
C ALA A 92 5.36 2.55 5.68
N ILE A 93 4.97 1.33 5.31
CA ILE A 93 4.43 0.33 6.23
C ILE A 93 5.52 -0.19 7.18
N ALA A 94 6.73 -0.47 6.69
CA ALA A 94 7.84 -0.91 7.53
C ALA A 94 8.34 0.18 8.51
N GLU A 95 8.43 1.44 8.03
CA GLU A 95 8.66 2.65 8.85
C GLU A 95 7.65 2.69 10.01
N ARG A 96 6.36 2.66 9.68
CA ARG A 96 5.22 2.71 10.62
C ARG A 96 5.19 1.56 11.63
N GLN A 97 5.58 0.35 11.23
CA GLN A 97 5.65 -0.83 12.10
C GLN A 97 6.85 -0.76 13.07
N ALA A 98 7.99 -0.23 12.65
CA ALA A 98 9.15 -0.04 13.52
C ALA A 98 8.86 0.99 14.64
N GLU A 99 8.18 2.09 14.31
CA GLU A 99 7.70 3.05 15.31
C GLU A 99 6.73 2.42 16.32
N GLU A 100 5.85 1.53 15.87
CA GLU A 100 4.83 0.87 16.69
C GLU A 100 5.47 -0.06 17.72
N GLN A 101 6.48 -0.83 17.30
CA GLN A 101 7.31 -1.66 18.19
C GLN A 101 8.04 -0.80 19.23
N ASN A 102 8.62 0.33 18.80
CA ASN A 102 9.35 1.24 19.69
C ASN A 102 8.46 1.93 20.73
N ARG A 103 7.17 2.19 20.42
CA ARG A 103 6.24 2.92 21.31
C ARG A 103 5.78 2.15 22.55
N HIS A 104 6.10 0.86 22.69
CA HIS A 104 5.75 0.02 23.86
C HIS A 104 4.25 -0.06 24.22
N VAL A 105 3.35 0.40 23.32
CA VAL A 105 1.90 0.28 23.45
C VAL A 105 1.39 -0.56 22.27
N PRO A 106 1.21 -1.88 22.43
CA PRO A 106 0.78 -2.76 21.34
C PRO A 106 -0.67 -2.49 20.92
N GLY A 107 -0.85 -1.73 19.84
CA GLY A 107 -2.08 -1.73 19.05
C GLY A 107 -2.02 -2.79 17.95
N THR A 108 -3.17 -3.30 17.50
CA THR A 108 -3.25 -3.97 16.17
C THR A 108 -3.96 -3.03 15.22
N ASP A 109 -3.21 -2.42 14.31
CA ASP A 109 -3.76 -1.61 13.23
C ASP A 109 -4.22 -2.54 12.09
N VAL A 110 -5.49 -2.92 12.11
CA VAL A 110 -6.10 -3.86 11.16
C VAL A 110 -6.10 -3.29 9.73
N GLN A 111 -6.20 -1.97 9.58
CA GLN A 111 -6.10 -1.30 8.28
C GLN A 111 -4.66 -1.38 7.75
N LEU A 112 -3.65 -1.17 8.60
CA LEU A 112 -2.25 -1.34 8.23
C LEU A 112 -1.91 -2.80 7.88
N GLN A 113 -2.47 -3.79 8.60
CA GLN A 113 -2.35 -5.22 8.22
C GLN A 113 -2.94 -5.48 6.82
N PHE A 114 -4.14 -4.95 6.54
CA PHE A 114 -4.81 -5.09 5.25
C PHE A 114 -4.03 -4.42 4.11
N GLN A 115 -3.55 -3.18 4.34
CA GLN A 115 -2.71 -2.44 3.40
C GLN A 115 -1.37 -3.16 3.13
N HIS A 116 -0.76 -3.78 4.15
CA HIS A 116 0.46 -4.58 3.99
C HIS A 116 0.24 -5.81 3.11
N ALA A 117 -0.84 -6.56 3.36
CA ALA A 117 -1.20 -7.71 2.55
C ALA A 117 -1.55 -7.33 1.09
N ARG A 118 -2.22 -6.19 0.87
CA ARG A 118 -2.44 -5.61 -0.47
C ARG A 118 -1.11 -5.28 -1.17
N ALA A 119 -0.20 -4.59 -0.48
CA ALA A 119 1.09 -4.18 -1.03
C ALA A 119 1.95 -5.39 -1.43
N LEU A 120 2.04 -6.40 -0.55
CA LEU A 120 2.75 -7.66 -0.79
C LEU A 120 2.19 -8.42 -2.01
N ALA A 121 0.86 -8.56 -2.09
CA ALA A 121 0.22 -9.21 -3.22
C ALA A 121 0.52 -8.48 -4.55
N ALA A 122 0.49 -7.15 -4.55
CA ALA A 122 0.72 -6.34 -5.74
C ALA A 122 2.18 -6.35 -6.25
N VAL A 123 3.17 -6.59 -5.38
CA VAL A 123 4.58 -6.85 -5.80
C VAL A 123 4.87 -8.34 -6.06
N GLY A 124 3.87 -9.21 -5.99
CA GLY A 124 4.02 -10.66 -6.23
C GLY A 124 4.53 -11.47 -5.05
N ARG A 125 4.64 -10.88 -3.85
CA ARG A 125 4.96 -11.58 -2.58
C ARG A 125 3.71 -12.28 -2.02
N ALA A 126 3.13 -13.16 -2.85
CA ALA A 126 1.80 -13.72 -2.68
C ALA A 126 1.65 -14.59 -1.42
N ASP A 127 2.67 -15.37 -1.05
CA ASP A 127 2.61 -16.24 0.14
C ASP A 127 2.68 -15.45 1.45
N GLU A 128 3.40 -14.32 1.48
CA GLU A 128 3.44 -13.41 2.63
C GLU A 128 2.10 -12.66 2.78
N ALA A 129 1.52 -12.19 1.67
CA ALA A 129 0.17 -11.63 1.65
C ALA A 129 -0.88 -12.64 2.15
N ARG A 130 -0.79 -13.89 1.66
CA ARG A 130 -1.65 -15.01 2.08
C ARG A 130 -1.55 -15.28 3.58
N ALA A 131 -0.34 -15.25 4.15
CA ALA A 131 -0.14 -15.46 5.58
C ALA A 131 -0.84 -14.37 6.43
N ILE A 132 -0.70 -13.09 6.06
CA ILE A 132 -1.37 -11.99 6.76
C ILE A 132 -2.89 -12.11 6.63
N TYR A 133 -3.42 -12.34 5.42
CA TYR A 133 -4.87 -12.49 5.27
C TYR A 133 -5.42 -13.70 6.05
N LEU A 134 -4.70 -14.82 6.14
CA LEU A 134 -5.11 -15.97 6.97
C LEU A 134 -5.16 -15.61 8.46
N GLU A 135 -4.18 -14.85 8.98
CA GLU A 135 -4.25 -14.31 10.34
C GLU A 135 -5.48 -13.39 10.52
N MET A 136 -5.70 -12.46 9.59
CA MET A 136 -6.85 -11.55 9.62
C MET A 136 -8.18 -12.32 9.62
N THR A 137 -8.35 -13.34 8.77
CA THR A 137 -9.59 -14.14 8.73
C THR A 137 -9.85 -14.97 9.99
N THR A 138 -8.80 -15.21 10.79
CA THR A 138 -8.89 -15.93 12.07
C THR A 138 -9.17 -14.98 13.23
N ARG A 139 -8.62 -13.76 13.20
CA ARG A 139 -8.77 -12.72 14.25
C ARG A 139 -9.99 -11.83 14.07
N TYR A 140 -10.40 -11.60 12.83
CA TYR A 140 -11.46 -10.69 12.38
C TYR A 140 -12.37 -11.37 11.34
N PRO A 141 -12.99 -12.53 11.66
CA PRO A 141 -13.80 -13.30 10.72
C PRO A 141 -15.01 -12.54 10.16
N GLU A 142 -15.44 -11.47 10.83
CA GLU A 142 -16.49 -10.54 10.42
C GLU A 142 -16.11 -9.61 9.26
N LEU A 143 -14.82 -9.47 8.94
CA LEU A 143 -14.35 -8.65 7.82
C LEU A 143 -14.39 -9.45 6.50
N PRO A 144 -15.18 -9.05 5.49
CA PRO A 144 -15.29 -9.78 4.24
C PRO A 144 -14.11 -9.51 3.26
N GLU A 145 -13.36 -8.42 3.44
CA GLU A 145 -12.29 -8.02 2.52
C GLU A 145 -11.07 -8.96 2.54
N PRO A 146 -10.55 -9.44 3.70
CA PRO A 146 -9.46 -10.42 3.76
C PRO A 146 -9.83 -11.73 3.04
N TRP A 147 -11.05 -12.23 3.25
CA TRP A 147 -11.59 -13.40 2.56
C TRP A 147 -11.62 -13.21 1.04
N ASN A 148 -12.10 -12.06 0.56
CA ASN A 148 -12.12 -11.73 -0.87
C ASN A 148 -10.71 -11.61 -1.49
N ASN A 149 -9.72 -11.13 -0.72
CA ASN A 149 -8.33 -11.06 -1.21
C ASN A 149 -7.64 -12.44 -1.21
N LEU A 150 -7.93 -13.32 -0.24
CA LEU A 150 -7.52 -14.74 -0.33
C LEU A 150 -8.06 -15.40 -1.59
N ALA A 151 -9.31 -15.11 -1.99
CA ALA A 151 -9.87 -15.65 -3.23
C ALA A 151 -9.06 -15.24 -4.47
N ALA A 152 -8.66 -13.97 -4.57
CA ALA A 152 -7.79 -13.49 -5.65
C ALA A 152 -6.41 -14.20 -5.65
N LEU A 153 -5.81 -14.41 -4.48
CA LEU A 153 -4.55 -15.16 -4.36
C LEU A 153 -4.69 -16.65 -4.70
N HIS A 154 -5.87 -17.24 -4.48
CA HIS A 154 -6.17 -18.62 -4.90
C HIS A 154 -6.44 -18.72 -6.41
N VAL A 155 -7.07 -17.72 -7.04
CA VAL A 155 -7.16 -17.66 -8.51
C VAL A 155 -5.77 -17.62 -9.14
N GLN A 156 -4.86 -16.80 -8.59
CA GLN A 156 -3.48 -16.69 -9.08
C GLN A 156 -2.69 -18.00 -8.99
N SER A 157 -2.93 -18.85 -7.98
CA SER A 157 -2.34 -20.20 -7.89
C SER A 157 -3.14 -21.30 -8.60
N GLY A 158 -4.34 -20.99 -9.14
CA GLY A 158 -5.22 -21.94 -9.82
C GLY A 158 -6.15 -22.75 -8.90
N ASP A 159 -6.16 -22.45 -7.60
CA ASP A 159 -6.93 -23.12 -6.55
C ASP A 159 -8.40 -22.65 -6.52
N LEU A 160 -9.10 -22.74 -7.65
CA LEU A 160 -10.48 -22.23 -7.80
C LEU A 160 -11.44 -22.72 -6.71
N ASP A 161 -11.29 -23.96 -6.25
CA ASP A 161 -12.08 -24.60 -5.21
C ASP A 161 -11.86 -24.00 -3.80
N GLN A 162 -10.71 -23.35 -3.56
CA GLN A 162 -10.45 -22.55 -2.37
C GLN A 162 -10.86 -21.09 -2.58
N ALA A 163 -10.71 -20.56 -3.80
CA ALA A 163 -11.22 -19.23 -4.16
C ALA A 163 -12.75 -19.13 -3.97
N GLN A 164 -13.50 -20.16 -4.37
CA GLN A 164 -14.94 -20.26 -4.10
C GLN A 164 -15.23 -20.17 -2.60
N LYS A 165 -14.62 -21.03 -1.78
CA LYS A 165 -14.87 -21.08 -0.33
C LYS A 165 -14.53 -19.76 0.36
N ALA A 166 -13.45 -19.09 -0.04
CA ALA A 166 -13.09 -17.79 0.49
C ALA A 166 -14.17 -16.74 0.18
N LEU A 167 -14.75 -16.73 -1.02
CA LEU A 167 -15.87 -15.84 -1.36
C LEU A 167 -17.18 -16.23 -0.66
N GLU A 168 -17.42 -17.51 -0.43
CA GLU A 168 -18.55 -17.98 0.38
C GLU A 168 -18.42 -17.50 1.84
N MET A 169 -17.21 -17.52 2.42
CA MET A 169 -16.94 -16.93 3.74
C MET A 169 -17.08 -15.40 3.73
N ALA A 170 -16.62 -14.71 2.69
CA ALA A 170 -16.83 -13.25 2.55
C ALA A 170 -18.32 -12.88 2.51
N LEU A 171 -19.16 -13.71 1.87
CA LEU A 171 -20.60 -13.52 1.79
C LEU A 171 -21.35 -13.98 3.04
N LEU A 172 -20.77 -14.88 3.84
CA LEU A 172 -21.26 -15.24 5.17
C LEU A 172 -21.01 -14.10 6.18
N ALA A 173 -19.81 -13.50 6.13
CA ALA A 173 -19.44 -12.34 6.94
C ALA A 173 -20.27 -11.09 6.59
N ASN A 174 -20.42 -10.81 5.29
CA ASN A 174 -21.24 -9.71 4.79
C ASN A 174 -22.15 -10.15 3.62
N PRO A 175 -23.41 -10.55 3.92
CA PRO A 175 -24.41 -10.87 2.90
C PRO A 175 -24.79 -9.69 1.98
N GLY A 176 -24.31 -8.48 2.21
CA GLY A 176 -24.44 -7.32 1.32
C GLY A 176 -23.29 -7.16 0.31
N TYR A 177 -22.17 -7.88 0.44
CA TYR A 177 -20.93 -7.57 -0.27
C TYR A 177 -20.99 -7.89 -1.78
N ALA A 178 -21.29 -6.85 -2.58
CA ALA A 178 -21.48 -6.96 -4.02
C ALA A 178 -20.22 -7.45 -4.76
N THR A 179 -19.02 -7.02 -4.35
CA THR A 179 -17.75 -7.42 -4.94
C THR A 179 -17.53 -8.93 -4.84
N ALA A 180 -17.74 -9.53 -3.66
CA ALA A 180 -17.62 -10.98 -3.50
C ALA A 180 -18.67 -11.76 -4.30
N ARG A 181 -19.88 -11.22 -4.51
CA ARG A 181 -20.87 -11.83 -5.42
C ARG A 181 -20.40 -11.84 -6.87
N ALA A 182 -19.88 -10.71 -7.36
CA ALA A 182 -19.37 -10.61 -8.73
C ALA A 182 -18.22 -11.60 -8.96
N ASN A 183 -17.23 -11.57 -8.07
CA ASN A 183 -16.08 -12.46 -8.09
C ASN A 183 -16.51 -13.94 -8.03
N LEU A 184 -17.51 -14.29 -7.21
CA LEU A 184 -18.00 -15.67 -7.11
C LEU A 184 -18.64 -16.16 -8.43
N GLY A 185 -19.30 -15.26 -9.17
CA GLY A 185 -19.77 -15.55 -10.53
C GLY A 185 -18.62 -15.88 -11.50
N GLU A 186 -17.51 -15.14 -11.42
CA GLU A 186 -16.30 -15.41 -12.22
C GLU A 186 -15.67 -16.77 -11.86
N ILE A 187 -15.55 -17.08 -10.56
CA ILE A 187 -15.09 -18.41 -10.11
C ILE A 187 -16.00 -19.53 -10.63
N GLN A 188 -17.33 -19.35 -10.57
CA GLN A 188 -18.29 -20.34 -11.07
C GLN A 188 -18.18 -20.55 -12.59
N LEU A 189 -17.92 -19.51 -13.38
CA LEU A 189 -17.63 -19.63 -14.82
C LEU A 189 -16.34 -20.42 -15.08
N LEU A 190 -15.26 -20.13 -14.34
CA LEU A 190 -13.98 -20.84 -14.43
C LEU A 190 -14.11 -22.33 -14.03
N LEU A 191 -14.84 -22.63 -12.96
CA LEU A 191 -15.14 -23.99 -12.51
C LEU A 191 -16.01 -24.75 -13.51
N ALA A 192 -17.03 -24.10 -14.10
CA ALA A 192 -17.85 -24.68 -15.16
C ALA A 192 -17.02 -25.00 -16.40
N GLN A 193 -16.09 -24.11 -16.80
CA GLN A 193 -15.18 -24.38 -17.91
C GLN A 193 -14.26 -25.58 -17.60
N ARG A 194 -13.64 -25.63 -16.41
CA ARG A 194 -12.83 -26.77 -15.93
C ARG A 194 -13.62 -28.08 -15.97
N ALA A 195 -14.86 -28.08 -15.48
CA ALA A 195 -15.73 -29.26 -15.48
C ALA A 195 -16.06 -29.73 -16.91
N PHE A 196 -16.38 -28.82 -17.84
CA PHE A 196 -16.63 -29.18 -19.23
C PHE A 196 -15.37 -29.64 -19.97
N GLN A 197 -14.18 -29.15 -19.62
CA GLN A 197 -12.90 -29.66 -20.14
C GLN A 197 -12.64 -31.11 -19.69
N THR A 198 -12.86 -31.42 -18.41
CA THR A 198 -12.75 -32.79 -17.88
C THR A 198 -13.79 -33.73 -18.50
N ALA A 199 -15.04 -33.30 -18.65
CA ALA A 199 -16.06 -34.09 -19.33
C ALA A 199 -15.72 -34.31 -20.82
N ALA A 200 -15.08 -33.34 -21.49
CA ALA A 200 -14.63 -33.47 -22.87
C ALA A 200 -13.47 -34.48 -23.03
N SER A 201 -12.51 -34.51 -22.10
CA SER A 201 -11.43 -35.52 -22.13
C SER A 201 -11.92 -36.94 -21.83
N GLN A 202 -13.07 -37.07 -21.16
CA GLN A 202 -13.82 -38.31 -20.96
C GLN A 202 -14.77 -38.65 -22.12
N GLY A 203 -14.78 -37.87 -23.21
CA GLY A 203 -15.58 -38.13 -24.42
C GLY A 203 -17.05 -37.74 -24.34
N VAL A 204 -17.48 -36.99 -23.31
CA VAL A 204 -18.90 -36.58 -23.15
C VAL A 204 -19.34 -35.67 -24.32
N PRO A 205 -20.37 -36.06 -25.11
CA PRO A 205 -20.80 -35.29 -26.27
C PRO A 205 -21.17 -33.84 -25.94
N GLY A 206 -20.70 -32.91 -26.77
CA GLY A 206 -20.96 -31.47 -26.63
C GLY A 206 -20.21 -30.76 -25.49
N ALA A 207 -19.52 -31.48 -24.58
CA ALA A 207 -18.79 -30.85 -23.47
C ALA A 207 -17.69 -29.89 -23.96
N ALA A 208 -16.93 -30.29 -25.00
CA ALA A 208 -15.91 -29.43 -25.62
C ALA A 208 -16.49 -28.12 -26.19
N ALA A 209 -17.70 -28.17 -26.77
CA ALA A 209 -18.39 -26.99 -27.28
C ALA A 209 -18.82 -26.04 -26.15
N LYS A 210 -19.32 -26.59 -25.03
CA LYS A 210 -19.66 -25.80 -23.82
C LYS A 210 -18.42 -25.14 -23.20
N ALA A 211 -17.31 -25.88 -23.07
CA ALA A 211 -16.05 -25.33 -22.58
C ALA A 211 -15.55 -24.16 -23.45
N LYS A 212 -15.65 -24.29 -24.78
CA LYS A 212 -15.28 -23.22 -25.73
C LYS A 212 -16.24 -22.03 -25.65
N ALA A 213 -17.54 -22.26 -25.51
CA ALA A 213 -18.54 -21.18 -25.42
C ALA A 213 -18.36 -20.26 -24.20
N LEU A 214 -17.75 -20.76 -23.11
CA LEU A 214 -17.43 -19.96 -21.93
C LEU A 214 -16.17 -19.07 -22.09
N GLN A 215 -15.29 -19.34 -23.06
CA GLN A 215 -14.04 -18.59 -23.24
C GLN A 215 -14.24 -17.06 -23.39
N PRO A 216 -15.07 -16.54 -24.31
CA PRO A 216 -15.28 -15.10 -24.45
C PRO A 216 -16.03 -14.45 -23.28
N VAL A 217 -16.71 -15.25 -22.44
CA VAL A 217 -17.35 -14.73 -21.22
C VAL A 217 -16.30 -14.54 -20.12
N ILE A 218 -15.35 -15.47 -20.02
CA ILE A 218 -14.26 -15.47 -19.02
C ILE A 218 -13.14 -14.48 -19.39
N GLN A 219 -12.87 -14.29 -20.68
CA GLN A 219 -11.80 -13.39 -21.16
C GLN A 219 -12.26 -11.93 -21.25
N GLY A 220 -13.56 -11.66 -21.10
CA GLY A 220 -14.15 -10.36 -21.39
C GLY A 220 -14.24 -10.08 -22.90
N PRO A 221 -14.74 -8.89 -23.30
CA PRO A 221 -14.76 -8.50 -24.71
C PRO A 221 -13.32 -8.29 -25.22
N ASP A 222 -12.97 -8.96 -26.32
CA ASP A 222 -11.71 -8.75 -27.06
C ASP A 222 -11.53 -7.26 -27.37
N GLN A 223 -10.56 -6.60 -26.70
CA GLN A 223 -10.18 -5.24 -27.06
C GLN A 223 -9.32 -5.27 -28.32
N LYS A 224 -9.90 -4.75 -29.42
CA LYS A 224 -9.27 -4.57 -30.73
C LYS A 224 -8.68 -3.17 -30.87
#